data_AF-A0A535ZXR5-F1
#
_entry.id   AF-A0A535ZXR5-F1
#
_cell.length_a   1.000
_cell.length_b   1.000
_cell.length_c   1.000
_cell.angle_alpha   90.00
_cell.angle_beta   90.00
_cell.angle_gamma   90.00
#
_symmetry.space_group_name_H-M   'P 1'
#
loop_
_entity.id
_entity.type
_entity.pdbx_description
1 polymer ?
#
loop_
_entity_poly.entity_id
_entity_poly.type
_entity_poly.pdbx_seq_one_letter_code
_entity_poly.pdbx_strand_id
1 'polypeptide(L)'
;MIVAMWAGGICADIIFVAFNAGLVATPSPGSIFAYLAVTPPGQHLGVFLGVGVGAAVSFAVGSMILRLFPAKQEDTETTTTQTQVPTRQPATA
;
A
#
# COMPACT_ATOMS: atom_id res chain seq x y z
N MET A 1 -5.22 -10.49 -8.43
CA MET A 1 -4.35 -9.36 -8.01
C MET A 1 -3.48 -9.65 -6.80
N ILE A 2 -3.87 -10.54 -5.88
CA ILE A 2 -3.04 -10.93 -4.72
C ILE A 2 -1.61 -11.35 -5.11
N VAL A 3 -1.48 -12.15 -6.18
CA VAL A 3 -0.16 -12.63 -6.66
C VAL A 3 0.74 -11.48 -7.07
N ALA A 4 0.19 -10.45 -7.72
CA ALA A 4 0.95 -9.26 -8.11
C ALA A 4 1.43 -8.47 -6.89
N MET A 5 0.59 -8.33 -5.85
CA MET A 5 0.98 -7.69 -4.59
C MET A 5 2.10 -8.45 -3.87
N TRP A 6 2.02 -9.78 -3.80
CA TRP A 6 3.06 -10.60 -3.19
C TRP A 6 4.39 -10.49 -3.95
N ALA A 7 4.36 -10.61 -5.27
CA ALA A 7 5.56 -10.50 -6.10
C ALA A 7 6.24 -9.13 -5.93
N GLY A 8 5.45 -8.05 -5.94
CA GLY A 8 5.99 -6.70 -5.72
C GLY A 8 6.54 -6.48 -4.31
N GLY A 9 5.84 -6.95 -3.27
CA GLY A 9 6.27 -6.84 -1.88
C GLY A 9 7.62 -7.54 -1.62
N ILE A 10 7.75 -8.80 -2.07
CA ILE A 10 8.99 -9.58 -1.91
C ILE A 10 10.15 -8.88 -2.64
N CYS A 11 9.92 -8.36 -3.86
CA CYS A 11 10.95 -7.62 -4.58
C CYS A 11 11.37 -6.33 -3.83
N ALA A 12 10.42 -5.58 -3.27
CA ALA A 12 10.72 -4.40 -2.48
C ALA A 12 11.55 -4.73 -1.22
N ASP A 13 11.21 -5.81 -0.52
CA ASP A 13 11.95 -6.26 0.68
C ASP A 13 13.41 -6.60 0.36
N ILE A 14 13.67 -7.28 -0.76
CA ILE A 14 15.03 -7.58 -1.23
C ILE A 14 15.83 -6.28 -1.42
N ILE A 15 15.19 -5.22 -1.90
CA ILE A 15 15.82 -3.93 -2.17
C ILE A 15 16.06 -3.16 -0.87
N PHE A 16 15.12 -3.23 0.07
CA PHE A 16 15.34 -2.66 1.40
C PHE A 16 16.52 -3.32 2.12
N VAL A 17 16.62 -4.65 2.05
CA VAL A 17 17.77 -5.40 2.60
C VAL A 17 19.07 -5.04 1.87
N ALA A 18 19.06 -5.00 0.54
CA ALA A 18 20.26 -4.70 -0.26
C ALA A 18 20.79 -3.27 -0.05
N PHE A 19 19.91 -2.29 0.11
CA PHE A 19 20.26 -0.89 0.37
C PHE A 19 20.39 -0.55 1.86
N ASN A 20 20.25 -1.54 2.75
CA ASN A 20 20.22 -1.37 4.20
C ASN A 20 19.21 -0.29 4.66
N ALA A 21 18.10 -0.18 3.93
CA ALA A 21 17.07 0.82 4.17
C ALA A 21 16.05 0.28 5.18
N GLY A 22 15.83 1.02 6.26
CA GLY A 22 14.88 0.67 7.32
C GLY A 22 14.00 1.85 7.71
N LEU A 23 12.79 1.56 8.19
CA LEU A 23 11.88 2.55 8.73
C LEU A 23 11.92 2.51 10.26
N VAL A 24 11.81 3.66 10.92
CA VAL A 24 11.82 3.73 12.39
C VAL A 24 10.50 3.26 13.02
N ALA A 25 9.43 3.24 12.21
CA ALA A 25 8.10 2.81 12.60
C ALA A 25 7.36 2.24 11.38
N THR A 26 6.30 1.47 11.62
CA THR A 26 5.41 0.98 10.57
C THR A 26 4.58 2.14 10.00
N PRO A 27 4.70 2.46 8.70
CA PRO A 27 3.87 3.50 8.07
C PRO A 27 2.42 3.04 7.95
N SER A 28 1.47 3.98 7.86
CA SER A 28 0.07 3.62 7.63
C SER A 28 -0.08 2.95 6.25
N PRO A 29 -0.92 1.91 6.12
CA PRO A 29 -1.16 1.27 4.83
C PRO A 29 -1.70 2.30 3.82
N GLY A 30 -1.02 2.43 2.67
CA GLY A 30 -1.51 3.22 1.53
C GLY A 30 -1.10 4.69 1.45
N SER A 31 -0.32 5.23 2.40
CA SER A 31 0.15 6.62 2.34
C SER A 31 1.66 6.72 2.13
N ILE A 32 2.10 7.36 1.03
CA ILE A 32 3.52 7.62 0.79
C ILE A 32 4.09 8.68 1.75
N PHE A 33 3.25 9.60 2.23
CA PHE A 33 3.66 10.60 3.23
C PHE A 33 3.99 9.96 4.58
N ALA A 34 3.36 8.83 4.90
CA ALA A 34 3.73 8.07 6.10
C ALA A 34 5.17 7.56 6.02
N TYR A 35 5.66 7.14 4.84
CA TYR A 35 7.06 6.77 4.64
C TYR A 35 7.99 7.96 4.92
N LEU A 36 7.68 9.14 4.38
CA LEU A 36 8.48 10.35 4.63
C LEU A 36 8.58 10.71 6.12
N ALA A 37 7.49 10.54 6.88
CA ALA A 37 7.46 10.85 8.30
C ALA A 37 8.30 9.89 9.16
N VAL A 38 8.48 8.64 8.73
CA VAL A 38 9.14 7.57 9.51
C VAL A 38 10.46 7.10 8.89
N THR A 39 10.93 7.74 7.82
CA THR A 39 12.22 7.39 7.20
C THR A 39 13.36 8.11 7.94
N PRO A 40 14.42 7.38 8.38
CA PRO A 40 15.60 7.99 8.96
C PRO A 40 16.32 8.94 7.98
N PRO A 41 16.94 10.02 8.47
CA PRO A 41 17.73 10.92 7.64
C PRO A 41 18.90 10.16 6.99
N GLY A 42 19.01 10.27 5.67
CA GLY A 42 20.06 9.61 4.88
C GLY A 42 19.67 8.27 4.25
N GLN A 43 18.52 7.68 4.62
CA GLN A 43 18.03 6.42 4.03
C GLN A 43 16.89 6.60 3.01
N HIS A 44 16.50 7.84 2.72
CA HIS A 44 15.41 8.16 1.78
C HIS A 44 15.60 7.53 0.40
N LEU A 45 16.83 7.51 -0.11
CA LEU A 45 17.11 6.99 -1.44
C LEU A 45 16.74 5.51 -1.55
N GLY A 46 17.16 4.67 -0.59
CA GLY A 46 16.86 3.24 -0.58
C GLY A 46 15.38 2.94 -0.36
N VAL A 47 14.69 3.74 0.48
CA VAL A 47 13.24 3.60 0.70
C VAL A 47 12.45 3.91 -0.58
N PHE A 48 12.74 5.02 -1.26
CA PHE A 48 12.05 5.36 -2.51
C PHE A 48 12.35 4.39 -3.64
N LEU A 49 13.56 3.84 -3.69
CA LEU A 49 13.94 2.83 -4.68
C LEU A 49 13.17 1.53 -4.46
N GLY A 50 13.06 1.06 -3.20
CA GLY A 50 12.28 -0.14 -2.88
C GLY A 50 10.79 0.04 -3.15
N VAL A 51 10.20 1.18 -2.78
CA VAL A 51 8.79 1.49 -3.10
C VAL A 51 8.58 1.56 -4.62
N GLY A 52 9.48 2.23 -5.34
CA GLY A 52 9.41 2.35 -6.79
C GLY A 52 9.50 1.00 -7.51
N VAL A 53 10.41 0.14 -7.10
CA VAL A 53 10.55 -1.19 -7.70
C VAL A 53 9.39 -2.11 -7.31
N GLY A 54 8.92 -2.07 -6.07
CA GLY A 54 7.73 -2.83 -5.65
C GLY A 54 6.49 -2.45 -6.46
N ALA A 55 6.30 -1.16 -6.72
CA ALA A 55 5.23 -0.65 -7.57
C ALA A 55 5.40 -1.10 -9.03
N ALA A 56 6.61 -0.98 -9.59
CA ALA A 56 6.91 -1.40 -10.96
C ALA A 56 6.67 -2.91 -11.18
N VAL A 57 7.12 -3.75 -10.25
CA VAL A 57 6.93 -5.21 -10.31
C VAL A 57 5.45 -5.58 -10.14
N SER A 58 4.76 -4.97 -9.18
CA SER A 58 3.31 -5.20 -8.99
C SER A 58 2.52 -4.82 -10.24
N PHE A 59 2.87 -3.70 -10.87
CA PHE A 59 2.25 -3.25 -12.10
C PHE A 59 2.56 -4.18 -13.29
N ALA A 60 3.81 -4.62 -13.43
CA ALA A 60 4.19 -5.55 -14.49
C ALA A 60 3.45 -6.89 -14.36
N VAL A 61 3.41 -7.48 -13.16
CA VAL A 61 2.70 -8.74 -12.91
C VAL A 61 1.19 -8.56 -13.02
N GLY A 62 0.64 -7.45 -12.51
CA GLY A 62 -0.77 -7.11 -12.59
C GLY A 62 -1.26 -6.88 -14.03
N SER A 63 -0.49 -6.16 -14.84
CA SER A 63 -0.80 -5.94 -16.25
C SER A 63 -0.70 -7.23 -17.07
N MET A 64 0.29 -8.07 -16.79
CA MET A 64 0.40 -9.41 -17.39
C MET A 64 -0.83 -10.26 -17.07
N ILE A 65 -1.28 -10.27 -15.80
CA ILE A 65 -2.39 -11.13 -15.40
C ILE A 65 -3.75 -10.61 -15.91
N LEU A 66 -3.94 -9.29 -16.02
CA LEU A 66 -5.12 -8.70 -16.67
C LEU A 66 -5.20 -9.02 -18.17
N ARG A 67 -4.05 -9.13 -18.84
CA ARG A 67 -3.99 -9.52 -20.26
C ARG A 67 -4.43 -10.97 -20.48
N LEU A 68 -4.12 -11.87 -19.53
CA LEU A 68 -4.53 -13.28 -19.60
C LEU A 68 -5.95 -13.50 -19.06
N PHE A 69 -6.31 -12.78 -18.00
CA PHE A 69 -7.59 -12.89 -17.30
C PHE A 69 -8.19 -11.50 -17.15
N PRO A 70 -8.92 -11.02 -18.18
CA PRO A 70 -9.57 -9.71 -18.12
C PRO A 70 -10.55 -9.66 -16.93
N ALA A 71 -10.44 -8.60 -16.14
CA ALA A 71 -11.29 -8.41 -14.97
C ALA A 71 -12.75 -8.26 -15.42
N LYS A 72 -13.64 -9.08 -14.86
CA LYS A 72 -15.08 -8.90 -14.99
C LYS A 72 -15.49 -7.70 -14.15
N GLN A 73 -16.16 -6.71 -14.76
CA GLN A 73 -16.77 -5.61 -14.02
C GLN A 73 -17.88 -6.20 -13.13
N GLU A 74 -17.62 -6.22 -11.83
CA GLU A 74 -18.68 -6.30 -10.82
C GLU A 74 -18.82 -4.90 -10.25
N ASP A 75 -19.97 -4.27 -10.47
CA ASP A 75 -20.36 -2.99 -9.89
C ASP A 75 -20.42 -3.14 -8.38
N THR A 76 -19.27 -2.96 -7.72
CA THR A 76 -19.20 -2.90 -6.27
C THR A 76 -19.67 -1.51 -5.87
N GLU A 77 -20.96 -1.40 -5.55
CA GLU A 77 -21.50 -0.29 -4.78
C GLU A 77 -20.58 -0.08 -3.58
N THR A 78 -19.87 1.04 -3.61
CA THR A 78 -18.96 1.45 -2.55
C THR A 78 -19.84 1.84 -1.38
N THR A 79 -20.21 0.86 -0.55
CA THR A 79 -20.74 1.13 0.79
C THR A 79 -19.61 1.80 1.55
N THR A 80 -19.55 3.12 1.43
CA THR A 80 -18.89 4.02 2.36
C THR A 80 -19.37 3.63 3.74
N THR A 81 -18.63 2.77 4.43
CA THR A 81 -18.72 2.63 5.87
C THR A 81 -18.12 3.91 6.45
N GLN A 82 -18.85 5.02 6.31
CA GLN A 82 -18.66 6.17 7.16
C GLN A 82 -18.88 5.64 8.57
N THR A 83 -17.83 5.74 9.36
CA THR A 83 -17.84 5.76 10.82
C THR A 83 -19.08 6.54 11.30
N GLN A 84 -20.19 5.83 11.55
CA GLN A 84 -21.26 6.35 12.39
C GLN A 84 -20.64 6.49 13.77
N VAL A 85 -20.17 7.70 14.07
CA VAL A 85 -20.04 8.16 15.44
C VAL A 85 -21.44 8.06 16.03
N PRO A 86 -21.71 7.19 17.02
CA PRO A 86 -23.00 7.17 17.67
C PRO A 86 -23.08 8.46 18.50
N THR A 87 -23.63 9.51 17.89
CA THR A 87 -23.97 10.74 18.59
C THR A 87 -25.02 10.36 19.63
N ARG A 88 -24.61 10.33 20.90
CA ARG A 88 -25.50 10.13 22.05
C ARG A 88 -26.64 11.13 21.93
N GLN A 89 -27.85 10.65 21.65
CA GLN A 89 -29.06 11.44 21.79
C GLN A 89 -29.27 11.66 23.30
N PRO A 90 -29.27 12.91 23.79
CA PRO A 90 -29.66 13.16 25.18
C PRO A 90 -31.14 12.78 25.32
N ALA A 91 -31.42 11.85 26.22
CA ALA A 91 -32.76 11.51 26.64
C ALA A 91 -33.41 12.77 27.25
N THR A 92 -34.42 13.31 26.58
CA THR A 92 -35.27 14.35 27.13
C THR A 92 -36.22 13.72 28.14
N ALA A 93 -36.27 14.32 29.33
CA ALA A 93 -37.15 14.02 30.45
C ALA A 93 -38.64 14.23 30.13
#